data_AF-A0A7C3S0I2-F1
#
_entry.id   AF-A0A7C3S0I2-F1
#
_cell.length_a   1.000
_cell.length_b   1.000
_cell.length_c   1.000
_cell.angle_alpha   90.00
_cell.angle_beta   90.00
_cell.angle_gamma   90.00
#
_symmetry.space_group_name_H-M   'P 1'
#
loop_
_entity.id
_entity.type
_entity.pdbx_description
1 polymer ?
#
loop_
_entity_poly.entity_id
_entity_poly.type
_entity_poly.pdbx_seq_one_letter_code
_entity_poly.pdbx_strand_id
1 'polypeptide(L)'
;MPDQRVPRIRKNLQDYGDPYVSDHDKHEHGIQRCRVCQVVYYKDRWYLPDGLAPELLKTKTPHPVTCPACRKIADKAPGGVLILSGTFLDRHRDDIIRLIQNEDSSARRDNPLERVMTIEQDGTITTVQTTNERLAQRLGKAIQRAYDGVLECKWPEDGKLARVTWRRDA
;
A
#
# COMPACT_ATOMS: atom_id res chain seq x y z
N MET A 1 -6.70 -27.68 14.18
CA MET A 1 -7.66 -26.75 14.82
C MET A 1 -7.37 -25.33 14.31
N PRO A 2 -8.29 -24.64 13.62
CA PRO A 2 -8.09 -23.25 13.24
C PRO A 2 -8.03 -22.40 14.51
N ASP A 3 -6.97 -21.61 14.63
CA ASP A 3 -6.74 -20.70 15.76
C ASP A 3 -7.78 -19.57 15.70
N GLN A 4 -8.84 -19.70 16.50
CA GLN A 4 -10.00 -18.77 16.54
C GLN A 4 -9.63 -17.35 17.03
N ARG A 5 -8.36 -17.10 17.37
CA ARG A 5 -7.87 -15.85 17.96
C ARG A 5 -7.28 -14.87 16.94
N VAL A 6 -7.36 -15.19 15.66
CA VAL A 6 -6.79 -14.38 14.58
C VAL A 6 -7.91 -13.85 13.69
N PRO A 7 -8.06 -12.53 13.53
CA PRO A 7 -9.05 -11.99 12.62
C PRO A 7 -8.77 -12.52 11.20
N ARG A 8 -9.81 -13.04 10.55
CA ARG A 8 -9.72 -13.57 9.18
C ARG A 8 -9.54 -12.43 8.18
N ILE A 9 -8.33 -11.92 8.08
CA ILE A 9 -7.97 -10.98 7.01
C ILE A 9 -7.80 -11.73 5.69
N ARG A 10 -8.03 -11.07 4.55
CA ARG A 10 -7.74 -11.67 3.23
C ARG A 10 -6.22 -11.90 3.12
N LYS A 11 -5.82 -12.90 2.33
CA LYS A 11 -4.39 -13.14 2.03
C LYS A 11 -3.83 -11.85 1.42
N ASN A 12 -2.84 -11.26 2.09
CA ASN A 12 -2.32 -9.93 1.77
C ASN A 12 -0.86 -9.94 1.30
N LEU A 13 -0.24 -11.12 1.23
CA LEU A 13 0.86 -11.39 0.31
C LEU A 13 0.26 -11.86 -1.02
N GLN A 14 0.16 -10.93 -1.97
CA GLN A 14 -0.01 -11.25 -3.37
C GLN A 14 1.29 -10.87 -4.07
N ASP A 15 1.98 -11.88 -4.56
CA ASP A 15 3.21 -11.74 -5.31
C ASP A 15 2.85 -11.45 -6.77
N TYR A 16 2.81 -10.17 -7.14
CA TYR A 16 2.68 -9.72 -8.54
C TYR A 16 4.04 -9.75 -9.26
N GLY A 17 4.90 -10.71 -8.93
CA GLY A 17 6.31 -10.70 -9.32
C GLY A 17 7.14 -9.67 -8.55
N ASP A 18 6.71 -9.34 -7.32
CA ASP A 18 7.36 -8.34 -6.47
C ASP A 18 8.49 -9.02 -5.67
N PRO A 19 9.78 -8.74 -5.97
CA PRO A 19 10.90 -9.39 -5.29
C PRO A 19 10.90 -9.13 -3.78
N TYR A 20 10.22 -8.06 -3.32
CA TYR A 20 10.11 -7.74 -1.91
C TYR A 20 9.09 -8.60 -1.16
N VAL A 21 8.20 -9.31 -1.86
CA VAL A 21 7.19 -10.21 -1.30
C VAL A 21 7.68 -11.66 -1.32
N SER A 22 8.26 -12.11 -2.44
CA SER A 22 8.74 -13.48 -2.63
C SER A 22 9.92 -13.87 -1.72
N ASP A 23 10.78 -12.92 -1.36
CA ASP A 23 11.84 -13.17 -0.38
C ASP A 23 11.33 -13.36 1.06
N HIS A 24 10.07 -13.02 1.36
CA HIS A 24 9.49 -13.23 2.69
C HIS A 24 8.92 -14.63 2.93
N ASP A 25 8.61 -15.40 1.88
CA ASP A 25 8.06 -16.75 2.00
C ASP A 25 9.09 -17.81 2.46
N LYS A 26 10.37 -17.43 2.59
CA LYS A 26 11.47 -18.33 2.97
C LYS A 26 11.71 -18.46 4.47
N HIS A 27 10.88 -17.88 5.33
CA HIS A 27 11.16 -17.85 6.76
C HIS A 27 10.59 -19.04 7.51
N GLU A 28 11.47 -19.92 7.99
CA GLU A 28 11.19 -20.97 9.00
C GLU A 28 10.77 -20.41 10.39
N HIS A 29 10.75 -19.09 10.56
CA HIS A 29 10.57 -18.43 11.86
C HIS A 29 9.12 -17.96 12.08
N GLY A 30 8.53 -18.38 13.21
CA GLY A 30 7.13 -18.21 13.61
C GLY A 30 6.53 -16.80 13.50
N ILE A 31 6.38 -16.08 14.62
CA ILE A 31 5.84 -14.71 14.60
C ILE A 31 6.98 -13.75 14.27
N GLN A 32 6.79 -12.81 13.34
CA GLN A 32 7.79 -11.78 13.03
C GLN A 32 7.20 -10.40 13.19
N ARG A 33 8.04 -9.40 13.47
CA ARG A 33 7.62 -8.01 13.65
C ARG A 33 8.52 -7.07 12.88
N CYS A 34 7.92 -6.12 12.17
CA CYS A 34 8.67 -5.11 11.44
C CYS A 34 9.37 -4.14 12.41
N ARG A 35 10.68 -3.96 12.29
CA ARG A 35 11.46 -3.01 13.11
C ARG A 35 11.04 -1.54 12.91
N VAL A 36 10.53 -1.21 11.72
CA VAL A 36 10.19 0.16 11.33
C VAL A 36 8.75 0.50 11.68
N CYS A 37 7.78 -0.23 11.14
CA CYS A 37 6.35 0.10 11.30
C CYS A 37 5.58 -0.85 12.22
N GLN A 38 6.28 -1.76 12.90
CA GLN A 38 5.75 -2.65 13.94
C GLN A 38 4.65 -3.63 13.52
N VAL A 39 4.31 -3.69 12.22
CA VAL A 39 3.39 -4.71 11.67
C VAL A 39 3.91 -6.12 11.93
N VAL A 40 2.98 -7.05 12.14
CA VAL A 40 3.29 -8.41 12.58
C VAL A 40 2.99 -9.40 11.48
N TYR A 41 3.95 -10.28 11.17
CA TYR A 41 3.75 -11.40 10.26
C TYR A 41 3.38 -12.65 11.07
N TYR A 42 2.29 -13.31 10.68
CA TYR A 42 1.86 -14.58 11.26
C TYR A 42 1.02 -15.38 10.27
N LYS A 43 1.38 -16.64 10.02
CA LYS A 43 0.67 -17.56 9.10
C LYS A 43 0.38 -16.93 7.73
N ASP A 44 1.45 -16.54 7.03
CA ASP A 44 1.43 -16.02 5.64
C ASP A 44 0.64 -14.72 5.46
N ARG A 45 0.58 -13.91 6.52
CA ARG A 45 -0.22 -12.69 6.55
C ARG A 45 0.43 -11.62 7.42
N TRP A 46 0.30 -10.38 6.99
CA TRP A 46 0.71 -9.20 7.76
C TRP A 46 -0.48 -8.56 8.47
N TYR A 47 -0.31 -8.24 9.74
CA TYR A 47 -1.32 -7.58 10.57
C TYR A 47 -0.80 -6.23 11.04
N LEU A 48 -1.71 -5.30 11.29
CA LEU A 48 -1.39 -4.10 12.05
C LEU A 48 -0.84 -4.48 13.43
N PRO A 49 -0.05 -3.62 14.08
CA PRO A 49 0.50 -3.88 15.41
C PRO A 49 -0.56 -4.35 16.42
N ASP A 50 -1.77 -3.78 16.35
CA ASP A 50 -2.90 -4.07 17.23
C ASP A 50 -3.87 -5.11 16.65
N GLY A 51 -3.57 -5.64 15.46
CA GLY A 51 -4.45 -6.56 14.73
C GLY A 51 -4.32 -8.03 15.15
N LEU A 52 -3.33 -8.37 15.98
CA LEU A 52 -3.15 -9.70 16.55
C LEU A 52 -3.54 -9.72 18.02
N ALA A 53 -4.21 -10.79 18.46
CA ALA A 53 -4.58 -10.97 19.85
C ALA A 53 -3.33 -10.86 20.77
N PRO A 54 -3.33 -10.01 21.80
CA PRO A 54 -2.17 -9.79 22.69
C PRO A 54 -1.62 -11.08 23.31
N GLU A 55 -2.48 -12.09 23.51
CA GLU A 55 -2.15 -13.40 24.06
C GLU A 55 -1.21 -14.21 23.14
N LEU A 56 -1.31 -14.02 21.83
CA LEU A 56 -0.40 -14.64 20.86
C LEU A 56 0.99 -14.00 20.90
N LEU A 57 1.07 -12.69 21.17
CA LEU A 57 2.33 -11.96 21.30
C LEU A 57 3.02 -12.20 22.66
N LYS A 58 2.26 -12.54 23.71
CA LYS A 58 2.79 -12.89 25.04
C LYS A 58 3.48 -14.26 25.09
N THR A 59 3.09 -15.18 24.22
CA THR A 59 3.59 -16.57 24.24
C THR A 59 4.82 -16.80 23.37
N LYS A 60 5.10 -15.89 22.42
CA LYS A 60 6.27 -15.99 21.53
C LYS A 60 6.86 -14.61 21.28
N THR A 61 8.17 -14.48 21.52
CA THR A 61 8.93 -13.27 21.14
C THR A 61 8.97 -13.14 19.61
N PRO A 62 8.43 -12.06 19.02
CA PRO A 62 8.45 -11.89 17.57
C PRO A 62 9.88 -11.67 17.05
N HIS A 63 10.27 -12.37 15.99
CA HIS A 63 11.56 -12.15 15.33
C HIS A 63 11.56 -10.78 14.62
N PRO A 64 12.58 -9.94 14.82
CA PRO A 64 12.60 -8.60 14.27
C PRO A 64 13.06 -8.62 12.79
N VAL A 65 12.18 -8.25 11.86
CA VAL A 65 12.42 -8.22 10.41
C VAL A 65 12.07 -6.85 9.81
N THR A 66 12.28 -6.63 8.51
CA THR A 66 11.74 -5.46 7.80
C THR A 66 10.68 -5.95 6.82
N CYS A 67 9.45 -5.41 6.92
CA CYS A 67 8.36 -5.84 6.05
C CYS A 67 8.58 -5.39 4.60
N PRO A 68 7.95 -6.06 3.61
CA PRO A 68 8.07 -5.71 2.19
C PRO A 68 7.86 -4.21 1.92
N ALA A 69 6.80 -3.63 2.50
CA ALA A 69 6.45 -2.22 2.31
C ALA A 69 7.54 -1.27 2.82
N CYS A 70 8.09 -1.52 4.01
CA CYS A 70 9.18 -0.70 4.55
C CYS A 70 10.47 -0.85 3.74
N ARG A 71 10.76 -2.04 3.21
CA ARG A 71 11.89 -2.24 2.29
C ARG A 71 11.71 -1.43 0.99
N LYS A 72 10.53 -1.51 0.36
CA LYS A 72 10.22 -0.72 -0.85
C LYS A 72 10.32 0.78 -0.63
N ILE A 73 9.82 1.28 0.50
CA ILE A 73 9.91 2.69 0.87
C ILE A 73 11.37 3.12 1.03
N ALA A 74 12.20 2.30 1.70
CA ALA A 74 13.62 2.59 1.87
C ALA A 74 14.38 2.62 0.54
N ASP A 75 14.08 1.67 -0.34
CA ASP A 75 14.75 1.51 -1.63
C ASP A 75 14.19 2.44 -2.73
N LYS A 76 13.15 3.22 -2.41
CA LYS A 76 12.40 4.06 -3.38
C LYS A 76 11.97 3.28 -4.62
N ALA A 77 11.49 2.06 -4.40
CA ALA A 77 11.03 1.13 -5.44
C ALA A 77 9.49 1.06 -5.47
N PRO A 78 8.79 2.04 -6.11
CA PRO A 78 7.34 2.03 -6.17
C PRO A 78 6.82 0.83 -6.97
N GLY A 79 5.69 0.29 -6.54
CA GLY A 79 4.92 -0.69 -7.32
C GLY A 79 3.84 -0.03 -8.19
N GLY A 80 3.43 1.19 -7.85
CA GLY A 80 2.49 1.98 -8.64
C GLY A 80 2.74 3.48 -8.50
N VAL A 81 2.47 4.22 -9.56
CA VAL A 81 2.54 5.68 -9.60
C VAL A 81 1.22 6.22 -10.11
N LEU A 82 0.64 7.16 -9.37
CA LEU A 82 -0.53 7.93 -9.75
C LEU A 82 -0.09 9.37 -10.07
N ILE A 83 -0.36 9.84 -11.28
CA ILE A 83 -0.09 11.21 -11.72
C ILE A 83 -1.41 11.93 -11.87
N LEU A 84 -1.54 13.06 -11.18
CA LEU A 84 -2.71 13.93 -11.21
C LEU A 84 -2.35 15.22 -11.94
N SER A 85 -3.25 15.69 -12.81
CA SER A 85 -3.03 16.88 -13.62
C SER A 85 -4.33 17.56 -14.04
N GLY A 86 -4.21 18.79 -14.56
CA GLY A 86 -5.31 19.57 -15.11
C GLY A 86 -5.72 20.73 -14.21
N THR A 87 -6.37 21.74 -14.80
CA THR A 87 -6.66 23.02 -14.11
C THR A 87 -7.60 22.88 -12.91
N PHE A 88 -8.38 21.79 -12.84
CA PHE A 88 -9.21 21.47 -11.68
C PHE A 88 -8.36 21.15 -10.44
N LEU A 89 -7.24 20.47 -10.62
CA LEU A 89 -6.34 20.08 -9.52
C LEU A 89 -5.83 21.30 -8.76
N ASP A 90 -5.56 22.41 -9.44
CA ASP A 90 -5.00 23.61 -8.81
C ASP A 90 -5.95 24.23 -7.78
N ARG A 91 -7.27 24.07 -7.95
CA ARG A 91 -8.28 24.59 -7.01
C ARG A 91 -8.67 23.59 -5.92
N HIS A 92 -8.52 22.29 -6.19
CA HIS A 92 -9.00 21.21 -5.32
C HIS A 92 -7.88 20.34 -4.75
N ARG A 93 -6.63 20.80 -4.84
CA ARG A 93 -5.44 20.01 -4.47
C ARG A 93 -5.51 19.48 -3.05
N ASP A 94 -5.81 20.33 -2.08
CA ASP A 94 -5.83 19.94 -0.67
C ASP A 94 -6.91 18.89 -0.39
N ASP A 95 -8.08 19.02 -1.01
CA ASP A 95 -9.17 18.05 -0.86
C ASP A 95 -8.81 16.70 -1.50
N ILE A 96 -8.18 16.72 -2.67
CA ILE A 96 -7.70 15.51 -3.34
C ILE A 96 -6.61 14.82 -2.52
N ILE A 97 -5.68 15.57 -1.91
CA ILE A 97 -4.66 15.01 -1.02
C ILE A 97 -5.30 14.39 0.23
N ARG A 98 -6.30 15.05 0.83
CA ARG A 98 -7.07 14.47 1.95
C ARG A 98 -7.78 13.19 1.56
N LEU A 99 -8.38 13.14 0.37
CA LEU A 99 -9.00 11.93 -0.17
C LEU A 99 -7.96 10.80 -0.29
N ILE A 100 -6.77 11.10 -0.83
CA ILE A 100 -5.67 10.12 -0.94
C ILE A 100 -5.25 9.59 0.44
N GLN A 101 -5.07 10.46 1.42
CA GLN A 101 -4.67 10.07 2.78
C GLN A 101 -5.74 9.21 3.48
N ASN A 102 -7.02 9.50 3.24
CA ASN A 102 -8.13 8.71 3.76
C ASN A 102 -8.18 7.32 3.12
N GLU A 103 -8.01 7.24 1.81
CA GLU A 103 -7.95 5.96 1.08
C GLU A 103 -6.71 5.15 1.45
N ASP A 104 -5.54 5.78 1.62
CA ASP A 104 -4.33 5.14 2.13
C ASP A 104 -4.57 4.53 3.52
N SER A 105 -5.16 5.31 4.42
CA SER A 105 -5.51 4.84 5.77
C SER A 105 -6.49 3.67 5.73
N SER A 106 -7.44 3.68 4.79
CA SER A 106 -8.36 2.56 4.60
C SER A 106 -7.68 1.33 4.01
N ALA A 107 -6.86 1.50 2.97
CA ALA A 107 -6.11 0.41 2.36
C ALA A 107 -5.16 -0.23 3.37
N ARG A 108 -4.50 0.56 4.21
CA ARG A 108 -3.61 0.07 5.27
C ARG A 108 -4.32 -0.76 6.34
N ARG A 109 -5.60 -0.49 6.62
CA ARG A 109 -6.44 -1.32 7.50
C ARG A 109 -6.74 -2.69 6.89
N ASP A 110 -6.97 -2.72 5.57
CA ASP A 110 -7.25 -3.95 4.83
C ASP A 110 -5.97 -4.78 4.60
N ASN A 111 -4.89 -4.10 4.22
CA ASN A 111 -3.58 -4.64 3.93
C ASN A 111 -2.48 -3.69 4.47
N PRO A 112 -1.79 -4.03 5.56
CA PRO A 112 -0.74 -3.20 6.14
C PRO A 112 0.46 -2.92 5.22
N LEU A 113 0.59 -3.67 4.12
CA LEU A 113 1.63 -3.48 3.10
C LEU A 113 1.23 -2.45 2.02
N GLU A 114 -0.06 -2.16 1.86
CA GLU A 114 -0.54 -1.11 0.95
C GLU A 114 -0.34 0.25 1.59
N ARG A 115 0.58 1.03 1.01
CA ARG A 115 0.91 2.37 1.50
C ARG A 115 1.26 3.31 0.37
N VAL A 116 0.86 4.57 0.52
CA VAL A 116 1.44 5.71 -0.17
C VAL A 116 2.86 5.90 0.35
N MET A 117 3.82 5.94 -0.57
CA MET A 117 5.24 6.12 -0.29
C MET A 117 5.59 7.60 -0.23
N THR A 118 5.16 8.36 -1.24
CA THR A 118 5.41 9.80 -1.38
C THR A 118 4.24 10.47 -2.08
N ILE A 119 4.06 11.76 -1.80
CA ILE A 119 3.18 12.67 -2.53
C ILE A 119 4.04 13.88 -2.87
N GLU A 120 4.38 14.03 -4.14
CA GLU A 120 5.20 15.12 -4.66
C GLU A 120 4.32 16.08 -5.45
N GLN A 121 4.47 17.37 -5.17
CA GLN A 121 3.70 18.44 -5.80
C GLN A 121 4.66 19.28 -6.62
N ASP A 122 4.51 19.27 -7.93
CA ASP A 122 5.38 20.01 -8.86
C ASP A 122 4.51 20.83 -9.81
N GLY A 123 4.45 22.14 -9.57
CA GLY A 123 3.61 23.06 -10.33
C GLY A 123 2.16 22.56 -10.40
N THR A 124 1.68 22.29 -11.61
CA THR A 124 0.31 21.83 -11.91
C THR A 124 0.14 20.30 -11.87
N ILE A 125 1.18 19.57 -11.46
CA ILE A 125 1.19 18.11 -11.39
C ILE A 125 1.33 17.68 -9.93
N THR A 126 0.63 16.61 -9.55
CA THR A 126 0.85 15.91 -8.29
C THR A 126 1.15 14.44 -8.60
N THR A 127 2.29 13.95 -8.11
CA THR A 127 2.74 12.56 -8.29
C THR A 127 2.66 11.83 -6.97
N VAL A 128 1.94 10.70 -6.95
CA VAL A 128 1.78 9.85 -5.78
C VAL A 128 2.43 8.51 -6.07
N GLN A 129 3.41 8.13 -5.26
CA GLN A 129 4.05 6.81 -5.35
C GLN A 129 3.41 5.87 -4.33
N THR A 130 3.24 4.61 -4.70
CA THR A 130 2.59 3.59 -3.86
C THR A 130 3.38 2.30 -3.84
N THR A 131 3.29 1.56 -2.73
CA THR A 131 4.01 0.29 -2.55
C THR A 131 3.56 -0.80 -3.52
N ASN A 132 2.31 -0.75 -4.01
CA ASN A 132 1.80 -1.69 -5.01
C ASN A 132 0.91 -1.01 -6.06
N GLU A 133 0.75 -1.68 -7.20
CA GLU A 133 -0.05 -1.22 -8.33
C GLU A 133 -1.55 -1.02 -8.01
N ARG A 134 -2.10 -1.89 -7.16
CA ARG A 134 -3.52 -1.89 -6.81
C ARG A 134 -3.90 -0.65 -6.03
N LEU A 135 -3.02 -0.18 -5.15
CA LEU A 135 -3.25 1.05 -4.41
C LEU A 135 -3.29 2.25 -5.34
N ALA A 136 -2.35 2.39 -6.28
CA ALA A 136 -2.40 3.45 -7.29
C ALA A 136 -3.73 3.45 -8.07
N GLN A 137 -4.20 2.26 -8.47
CA GLN A 137 -5.48 2.14 -9.17
C GLN A 137 -6.67 2.48 -8.26
N ARG A 138 -6.66 2.02 -7.01
CA ARG A 138 -7.70 2.33 -6.02
C ARG A 138 -7.81 3.84 -5.80
N LEU A 139 -6.68 4.51 -5.61
CA LEU A 139 -6.61 5.96 -5.46
C LEU A 139 -7.15 6.69 -6.69
N GLY A 140 -6.69 6.31 -7.89
CA GLY A 140 -7.18 6.90 -9.14
C GLY A 140 -8.69 6.73 -9.34
N LYS A 141 -9.24 5.54 -9.04
CA LYS A 141 -10.68 5.28 -9.10
C LYS A 141 -11.45 6.07 -8.04
N ALA A 142 -10.92 6.23 -6.83
CA ALA A 142 -11.55 7.03 -5.79
C ALA A 142 -11.65 8.51 -6.21
N ILE A 143 -10.58 9.06 -6.77
CA ILE A 143 -10.55 10.43 -7.29
C ILE A 143 -11.53 10.58 -8.45
N GLN A 144 -11.53 9.66 -9.43
CA GLN A 144 -12.47 9.71 -10.55
C GLN A 144 -13.93 9.63 -10.09
N ARG A 145 -14.24 8.85 -9.06
CA ARG A 145 -15.60 8.76 -8.51
C ARG A 145 -16.04 10.02 -7.78
N ALA A 146 -15.11 10.70 -7.11
CA ALA A 146 -15.40 11.91 -6.36
C ALA A 146 -15.44 13.17 -7.23
N TYR A 147 -14.64 13.20 -8.30
CA TYR A 147 -14.37 14.40 -9.09
C TYR A 147 -14.40 14.16 -10.59
N ASP A 148 -15.05 13.11 -11.09
CA ASP A 148 -15.10 12.78 -12.53
C ASP A 148 -13.71 12.80 -13.20
N GLY A 149 -13.63 13.18 -14.47
CA GLY A 149 -12.38 13.28 -15.21
C GLY A 149 -11.93 11.98 -15.89
N VAL A 150 -10.81 12.09 -16.60
CA VAL A 150 -10.26 11.01 -17.42
C VAL A 150 -9.23 10.25 -16.58
N LEU A 151 -9.50 8.97 -16.34
CA LEU A 151 -8.59 8.05 -15.68
C LEU A 151 -8.04 7.05 -16.70
N GLU A 152 -6.73 7.04 -16.89
CA GLU A 152 -6.04 6.00 -17.64
C GLU A 152 -5.19 5.16 -16.70
N CYS A 153 -5.17 3.85 -16.93
CA CYS A 153 -4.30 2.92 -16.24
C CYS A 153 -3.47 2.21 -17.30
N LYS A 154 -2.15 2.25 -17.17
CA LYS A 154 -1.20 1.58 -18.06
C LYS A 154 -0.35 0.62 -17.23
N TRP A 155 -0.24 -0.60 -17.72
CA TRP A 155 0.57 -1.67 -17.14
C TRP A 155 1.67 -2.00 -18.16
N PRO A 156 2.95 -1.82 -17.80
CA PRO A 156 4.03 -2.31 -18.63
C PRO A 156 3.89 -3.84 -18.76
N GLU A 157 4.16 -4.38 -19.95
CA GLU A 157 4.18 -5.83 -20.19
C GLU A 157 5.20 -6.54 -19.28
N ASP A 158 6.24 -5.82 -18.85
CA ASP A 158 7.27 -6.30 -17.91
C ASP A 158 6.82 -6.31 -16.43
N GLY A 159 5.59 -5.88 -16.10
CA GLY A 159 4.97 -6.00 -14.77
C GLY A 159 5.58 -5.14 -13.64
N LYS A 160 6.60 -4.32 -13.91
CA LYS A 160 7.38 -3.66 -12.84
C LYS A 160 6.71 -2.46 -12.16
N LEU A 161 5.85 -1.71 -12.85
CA LEU A 161 5.30 -0.46 -12.33
C LEU A 161 3.96 -0.08 -12.99
N ALA A 162 2.85 -0.12 -12.26
CA ALA A 162 1.60 0.43 -12.79
C ALA A 162 1.65 1.97 -12.84
N ARG A 163 1.27 2.54 -13.99
CA ARG A 163 1.15 3.99 -14.16
C ARG A 163 -0.33 4.34 -14.32
N VAL A 164 -0.85 5.08 -13.36
CA VAL A 164 -2.22 5.59 -13.34
C VAL A 164 -2.14 7.09 -13.57
N THR A 165 -2.88 7.61 -14.54
CA THR A 165 -2.93 9.04 -14.82
C THR A 165 -4.37 9.49 -14.72
N TRP A 166 -4.62 10.49 -13.89
CA TRP A 166 -5.91 11.15 -13.81
C TRP A 166 -5.75 12.59 -14.27
N ARG A 167 -6.66 13.02 -15.13
CA ARG A 167 -6.70 14.40 -15.63
C ARG A 167 -8.12 14.92 -15.62
N ARG A 168 -8.27 16.15 -15.10
CA ARG A 168 -9.49 16.93 -15.25
C ARG A 168 -9.15 18.39 -15.49
N ASP A 169 -9.60 18.89 -16.62
CA ASP A 169 -9.66 20.32 -16.89
C ASP A 169 -11.03 20.86 -16.44
N ALA A 170 -11.13 22.18 -16.24
CA ALA A 170 -12.26 22.92 -15.66
C ALA A 170 -13.65 22.27 -15.85
#